data_AF-A0A9R0W7B0-F1
#
_entry.id   AF-A0A9R0W7B0-F1
#
_cell.length_a   1.000
_cell.length_b   1.000
_cell.length_c   1.000
_cell.angle_alpha   90.00
_cell.angle_beta   90.00
_cell.angle_gamma   90.00
#
_symmetry.space_group_name_H-M   'P 1'
#
loop_
_entity.id
_entity.type
_entity.pdbx_description
1 polymer ?
#
loop_
_entity_poly.entity_id
_entity_poly.type
_entity_poly.pdbx_seq_one_letter_code
_entity_poly.pdbx_strand_id
1 'polypeptide(L)'
;MLHKAKTGTSMARRLTFCKLDYDVTVSITNVCTALLKDFRGPDGGDNDGPASFELPQCVEQANTLSGYCGHELMDMPALRALFNENLDMSMLAHLNMALLEPYRDNDS
;
A
#
# COMPACT_ATOMS: atom_id res chain seq x y z
N MET A 1 27.65 12.63 22.20
CA MET A 1 27.57 11.31 21.54
C MET A 1 26.28 10.55 21.88
N LEU A 2 25.82 10.58 23.13
CA LEU A 2 24.56 9.92 23.58
C LEU A 2 23.32 10.27 22.74
N HIS A 3 23.18 11.55 22.36
CA HIS A 3 22.04 12.01 21.55
C HIS A 3 22.02 11.38 20.16
N LYS A 4 23.18 11.28 19.49
CA LYS A 4 23.31 10.63 18.18
C LYS A 4 23.02 9.13 18.26
N ALA A 5 23.43 8.46 19.34
CA ALA A 5 23.12 7.05 19.56
C ALA A 5 21.60 6.83 19.72
N LYS A 6 20.93 7.66 20.52
CA LYS A 6 19.47 7.61 20.71
C LYS A 6 18.69 7.86 19.41
N THR A 7 19.13 8.82 18.60
CA THR A 7 18.55 9.11 17.28
C THR A 7 18.83 7.99 16.26
N GLY A 8 20.01 7.37 16.32
CA GLY A 8 20.36 6.21 15.50
C GLY A 8 19.49 5.00 15.82
N THR A 9 19.24 4.72 17.10
CA THR A 9 18.34 3.63 17.53
C THR A 9 16.89 3.91 17.13
N SER A 10 16.40 5.16 17.22
CA SER A 10 15.04 5.49 16.76
C SER A 10 14.90 5.38 15.24
N MET A 11 15.91 5.80 14.48
CA MET A 11 15.91 5.69 13.02
C MET A 11 15.95 4.23 12.57
N ALA A 12 16.85 3.42 13.13
CA ALA A 12 16.96 2.01 12.80
C ALA A 12 15.63 1.27 13.05
N ARG A 13 14.95 1.57 14.17
CA ARG A 13 13.64 0.99 14.46
C ARG A 13 12.58 1.35 13.42
N ARG A 14 12.50 2.62 13.02
CA ARG A 14 11.53 3.06 11.98
C ARG A 14 11.80 2.44 10.63
N LEU A 15 13.08 2.35 10.24
CA LEU A 15 13.47 1.67 9.00
C LEU A 15 13.10 0.18 9.02
N THR A 16 13.23 -0.49 10.17
CA THR A 16 12.77 -1.88 10.31
C THR A 16 11.25 -1.99 10.12
N PHE A 17 10.45 -1.09 10.70
CA PHE A 17 9.00 -1.10 10.48
C PHE A 17 8.64 -0.81 9.03
N CYS A 18 9.23 0.22 8.43
CA CYS A 18 9.06 0.51 7.00
C CYS A 18 9.36 -0.69 6.11
N LYS A 19 10.43 -1.43 6.39
CA LYS A 19 10.75 -2.65 5.65
C LYS A 19 9.64 -3.70 5.78
N LEU A 20 9.13 -3.93 6.99
CA LEU A 20 8.03 -4.86 7.22
C LEU A 20 6.76 -4.41 6.48
N ASP A 21 6.41 -3.12 6.58
CA ASP A 21 5.25 -2.55 5.89
C ASP A 21 5.35 -2.75 4.37
N TYR A 22 6.53 -2.53 3.79
CA TYR A 22 6.77 -2.75 2.35
C TYR A 22 6.76 -4.23 1.97
N ASP A 23 7.35 -5.13 2.77
CA ASP A 23 7.30 -6.57 2.51
C ASP A 23 5.84 -7.09 2.49
N VAL A 24 4.99 -6.59 3.40
CA VAL A 24 3.55 -6.89 3.41
C VAL A 24 2.85 -6.23 2.22
N THR A 25 3.17 -4.98 1.89
CA THR A 25 2.62 -4.26 0.71
C THR A 25 2.88 -5.03 -0.58
N VAL A 26 4.09 -5.55 -0.78
CA VAL A 26 4.45 -6.39 -1.94
C VAL A 26 3.62 -7.67 -1.95
N SER A 27 3.44 -8.30 -0.79
CA SER A 27 2.65 -9.52 -0.66
C SER A 27 1.18 -9.28 -1.04
N ILE A 28 0.57 -8.20 -0.56
CA ILE A 28 -0.80 -7.81 -0.93
C ILE A 28 -0.87 -7.45 -2.42
N THR A 29 0.10 -6.72 -2.97
CA THR A 29 0.14 -6.38 -4.40
C THR A 29 0.14 -7.64 -5.29
N ASN A 30 0.84 -8.70 -4.87
CA ASN A 30 0.81 -9.99 -5.56
C ASN A 30 -0.58 -10.64 -5.51
N VAL A 31 -1.28 -10.54 -4.37
CA VAL A 31 -2.68 -10.97 -4.25
C VAL A 31 -3.58 -10.16 -5.18
N CYS A 32 -3.47 -8.83 -5.21
CA CYS A 32 -4.26 -7.98 -6.10
C CYS A 32 -4.01 -8.32 -7.57
N THR A 33 -2.76 -8.65 -7.92
CA THR A 33 -2.38 -9.08 -9.27
C THR A 33 -3.02 -10.42 -9.64
N ALA A 34 -3.15 -11.35 -8.69
CA ALA A 34 -3.87 -12.60 -8.90
C ALA A 34 -5.37 -12.34 -9.09
N LEU A 35 -5.98 -11.54 -8.22
CA LEU A 35 -7.39 -11.13 -8.32
C LEU A 35 -7.69 -10.47 -9.67
N LEU A 36 -6.85 -9.55 -10.13
CA LEU A 36 -7.01 -8.87 -11.42
C LEU A 36 -7.00 -9.84 -12.61
N LYS A 37 -6.23 -10.93 -12.56
CA LYS A 37 -6.18 -11.93 -13.64
C LYS A 37 -7.46 -12.75 -13.73
N ASP A 38 -8.05 -13.04 -12.58
CA ASP A 38 -9.27 -13.84 -12.48
C ASP A 38 -10.53 -12.97 -12.58
N PHE A 39 -10.38 -11.64 -12.49
CA PHE A 39 -11.46 -10.67 -12.57
C PHE A 39 -12.18 -10.72 -13.93
N ARG A 40 -13.48 -10.97 -13.91
CA ARG A 40 -14.32 -11.09 -15.13
C ARG A 40 -15.25 -9.91 -15.37
N GLY A 41 -15.09 -8.83 -14.61
CA GLY A 41 -15.93 -7.64 -14.71
C GLY A 41 -16.92 -7.52 -13.54
N PRO A 42 -17.85 -6.54 -13.62
CA PRO A 42 -18.73 -6.18 -12.53
C PRO A 42 -19.76 -7.26 -12.18
N ASP A 43 -20.03 -8.20 -13.10
CA ASP A 43 -20.93 -9.34 -12.91
C ASP A 43 -20.23 -10.56 -12.29
N GLY A 44 -18.94 -10.44 -11.95
CA GLY A 44 -18.18 -11.50 -11.26
C GLY A 44 -18.68 -11.71 -9.83
N GLY A 45 -19.16 -12.91 -9.53
CA GLY A 45 -19.54 -13.40 -8.20
C GLY A 45 -19.37 -14.92 -8.13
N ASP A 46 -19.87 -15.58 -7.07
CA ASP A 46 -19.60 -16.97 -6.59
C ASP A 46 -19.33 -18.11 -7.61
N ASN A 47 -19.61 -17.95 -8.91
CA ASN A 47 -19.29 -18.92 -9.97
C ASN A 47 -18.47 -18.37 -11.17
N ASP A 48 -18.19 -17.07 -11.22
CA ASP A 48 -17.59 -16.37 -12.37
C ASP A 48 -16.27 -15.65 -12.06
N GLY A 49 -15.81 -15.60 -10.82
CA GLY A 49 -14.54 -14.95 -10.45
C GLY A 49 -14.62 -14.21 -9.12
N PRO A 50 -13.57 -13.45 -8.74
CA PRO A 50 -13.59 -12.61 -7.55
C PRO A 50 -14.70 -11.55 -7.64
N ALA A 51 -15.26 -11.19 -6.49
CA ALA A 51 -16.30 -10.18 -6.43
C ALA A 51 -15.74 -8.81 -6.84
N SER A 52 -16.59 -7.99 -7.45
CA SER A 52 -16.15 -6.74 -8.10
C SER A 52 -15.40 -5.80 -7.15
N PHE A 53 -15.84 -5.74 -5.89
CA PHE A 53 -15.26 -4.92 -4.82
C PHE A 53 -13.91 -5.40 -4.27
N GLU A 54 -13.56 -6.68 -4.45
CA GLU A 54 -12.36 -7.27 -3.84
C GLU A 54 -11.08 -6.64 -4.40
N LEU A 55 -11.09 -6.30 -5.69
CA LEU A 55 -9.95 -5.70 -6.35
C LEU A 55 -9.68 -4.25 -5.88
N PRO A 56 -10.68 -3.34 -5.84
CA PRO A 56 -10.53 -2.03 -5.19
C PRO A 56 -10.04 -2.12 -3.73
N GLN A 57 -10.65 -3.01 -2.93
CA GLN A 57 -10.26 -3.18 -1.51
C GLN A 57 -8.81 -3.66 -1.37
N CYS A 58 -8.37 -4.56 -2.25
CA CYS A 58 -7.00 -5.05 -2.24
C CYS A 58 -5.99 -3.92 -2.49
N VAL A 59 -6.26 -3.06 -3.49
CA VAL A 59 -5.40 -1.90 -3.79
C VAL A 59 -5.40 -0.89 -2.64
N GLU A 60 -6.56 -0.63 -2.02
CA GLU A 60 -6.67 0.25 -0.85
C GLU A 60 -5.85 -0.27 0.35
N GLN A 61 -5.88 -1.58 0.58
CA GLN A 61 -5.11 -2.21 1.65
C GLN A 61 -3.59 -2.10 1.40
N ALA A 62 -3.14 -2.33 0.16
CA ALA A 62 -1.74 -2.13 -0.22
C ALA A 62 -1.29 -0.67 0.00
N ASN A 63 -2.13 0.31 -0.39
CA ASN A 63 -1.85 1.73 -0.18
C ASN A 63 -1.70 2.05 1.31
N THR A 64 -2.66 1.61 2.13
CA THR A 64 -2.70 1.89 3.57
C THR A 64 -1.43 1.41 4.27
N LEU A 65 -0.97 0.20 3.96
CA LEU A 65 0.24 -0.37 4.54
C LEU A 65 1.49 0.44 4.17
N SER A 66 1.64 0.79 2.89
CA SER A 66 2.74 1.67 2.46
C SER A 66 2.68 3.05 3.15
N GLY A 67 1.48 3.57 3.39
CA GLY A 67 1.23 4.85 4.06
C GLY A 67 1.69 4.89 5.52
N TYR A 68 1.66 3.76 6.24
CA TYR A 68 2.20 3.70 7.61
C TYR A 68 3.69 4.04 7.65
N CYS A 69 4.48 3.48 6.72
CA CYS A 69 5.87 3.87 6.58
C CYS A 69 6.02 5.35 6.21
N GLY A 70 5.19 5.86 5.28
CA GLY A 70 5.24 7.28 4.88
C GLY A 70 5.07 8.23 6.05
N HIS A 71 4.16 7.91 6.97
CA HIS A 71 3.96 8.64 8.22
C HIS A 71 5.20 8.61 9.13
N GLU A 72 5.86 7.45 9.26
CA GLU A 72 7.10 7.32 10.06
C GLU A 72 8.29 8.09 9.47
N LEU A 73 8.28 8.38 8.16
CA LEU A 73 9.35 9.07 7.44
C LEU A 73 9.19 10.59 7.39
N MET A 74 7.98 11.13 7.59
CA MET A 74 7.64 12.54 7.36
C MET A 74 8.59 13.53 8.06
N ASP A 75 8.94 13.25 9.31
CA ASP A 75 9.77 14.13 10.14
C ASP A 75 11.28 13.79 10.09
N MET A 76 11.72 13.03 9.09
CA MET A 76 13.11 12.56 8.97
C MET A 76 13.79 13.10 7.71
N PRO A 77 14.43 14.29 7.76
CA PRO A 77 15.10 14.89 6.60
C PRO A 77 16.16 13.98 5.97
N ALA A 78 16.85 13.17 6.78
CA ALA A 78 17.85 12.21 6.33
C ALA A 78 17.27 11.09 5.44
N LEU A 79 15.96 10.86 5.49
CA LEU A 79 15.25 9.82 4.74
C LEU A 79 14.31 10.42 3.67
N ARG A 80 14.53 11.67 3.27
CA ARG A 80 13.68 12.36 2.28
C ARG A 80 13.56 11.62 0.95
N ALA A 81 14.63 10.99 0.49
CA ALA A 81 14.58 10.19 -0.74
C ALA A 81 13.59 9.01 -0.61
N LEU A 82 13.67 8.26 0.49
CA LEU A 82 12.75 7.16 0.77
C LEU A 82 11.30 7.64 0.97
N PHE A 83 11.12 8.80 1.60
CA PHE A 83 9.79 9.42 1.72
C PHE A 83 9.19 9.75 0.35
N ASN A 84 9.99 10.29 -0.58
CA ASN A 84 9.54 10.59 -1.94
C ASN A 84 9.17 9.30 -2.69
N GLU A 85 9.95 8.23 -2.57
CA GLU A 85 9.62 6.92 -3.14
C GLU A 85 8.28 6.37 -2.59
N ASN A 86 8.01 6.58 -1.30
CA ASN A 86 6.73 6.22 -0.69
C ASN A 86 5.56 7.02 -1.30
N LEU A 87 5.75 8.33 -1.52
CA LEU A 87 4.75 9.16 -2.18
C LEU A 87 4.46 8.68 -3.61
N ASP A 88 5.49 8.30 -4.37
CA ASP A 88 5.32 7.77 -5.72
C ASP A 88 4.50 6.47 -5.71
N MET A 89 4.74 5.57 -4.74
CA MET A 89 3.92 4.38 -4.56
C MET A 89 2.47 4.72 -4.20
N SER A 90 2.25 5.70 -3.33
CA SER A 90 0.89 6.14 -2.99
C SER A 90 0.16 6.75 -4.20
N MET A 91 0.85 7.53 -5.03
CA MET A 91 0.29 8.03 -6.29
C MET A 91 -0.10 6.90 -7.24
N LEU A 92 0.73 5.86 -7.34
CA LEU A 92 0.40 4.67 -8.13
C LEU A 92 -0.82 3.93 -7.58
N ALA A 93 -0.96 3.82 -6.27
CA ALA A 93 -2.13 3.20 -5.65
C ALA A 93 -3.41 4.03 -5.90
N HIS A 94 -3.35 5.36 -5.79
CA HIS A 94 -4.46 6.25 -6.14
C HIS A 94 -4.87 6.11 -7.61
N LEU A 95 -3.90 6.00 -8.53
CA LEU A 95 -4.18 5.77 -9.95
C LEU A 95 -4.92 4.43 -10.16
N ASN A 96 -4.45 3.36 -9.50
CA ASN A 96 -5.13 2.06 -9.58
C ASN A 96 -6.54 2.11 -9.00
N MET A 97 -6.75 2.77 -7.86
CA MET A 97 -8.10 2.96 -7.32
C MET A 97 -9.01 3.73 -8.29
N ALA A 98 -8.52 4.78 -8.93
CA ALA A 98 -9.30 5.54 -9.92
C ALA A 98 -9.70 4.69 -11.14
N LEU A 99 -8.84 3.76 -11.57
CA LEU A 99 -9.17 2.80 -12.63
C LEU A 99 -10.24 1.79 -12.20
N LEU A 100 -10.32 1.51 -10.90
CA LEU A 100 -11.23 0.53 -10.31
C LEU A 100 -12.51 1.16 -9.75
N GLU A 101 -12.68 2.48 -9.88
CA GLU A 101 -13.85 3.21 -9.39
C GLU A 101 -15.20 2.59 -9.82
N PRO A 102 -15.38 2.10 -11.07
CA PRO A 102 -16.64 1.46 -11.48
C PRO A 102 -16.98 0.17 -10.71
N TYR A 103 -16.03 -0.39 -9.96
CA TYR A 103 -16.14 -1.67 -9.26
C TYR A 103 -16.10 -1.52 -7.74
N ARG A 104 -16.00 -0.30 -7.20
CA ARG A 104 -16.21 -0.10 -5.77
C ARG A 104 -17.64 -0.49 -5.43
N ASP A 105 -17.83 -1.20 -4.32
CA ASP A 105 -19.17 -1.40 -3.78
C ASP A 105 -19.82 -0.02 -3.59
N ASN A 106 -20.89 0.22 -4.35
CA ASN A 106 -21.84 1.25 -4.01
C ASN A 106 -22.63 0.69 -2.84
N ASP A 107 -22.14 0.89 -1.61
CA ASP A 107 -23.04 0.89 -0.46
C ASP A 107 -24.11 1.97 -0.74
N SER A 108 -25.26 1.51 -1.25
CA SER A 108 -26.53 2.23 -1.29
C SER A 108 -27.35 1.86 -0.06
#